data_AF-A0A7D9LJ97-F1
#
_entry.id   AF-A0A7D9LJ97-F1
#
_cell.length_a   1.000
_cell.length_b   1.000
_cell.length_c   1.000
_cell.angle_alpha   90.00
_cell.angle_beta   90.00
_cell.angle_gamma   90.00
#
_symmetry.space_group_name_H-M   'P 1'
#
loop_
_entity.id
_entity.type
_entity.pdbx_description
1 polymer ?
#
loop_
_entity_poly.entity_id
_entity_poly.type
_entity_poly.pdbx_seq_one_letter_code
_entity_poly.pdbx_strand_id
1 'polypeptide(L)'
;QAINICPTREITTSSGQIRSPNYPSNYSSNTDCTLKIKQPLDTNFTFTFTKLDFESDHNDEFKCYDYLIISGGSSKKFCGNTTPAPFVLGLNVVTLKMVTDGSIEQSGFDLSFTTVQTTGLPPAVSVCPTRSITPSAIGRVHSPGFADNYGANLNCKLTLDVPSKKAVEISYNFYHIGRK
;
A
#
# COMPACT_ATOMS: atom_id res chain seq x y z
N GLN A 1 16.30 -0.49 -11.60
CA GLN A 1 17.45 -0.22 -10.72
C GLN A 1 17.00 -0.42 -9.28
N ALA A 2 17.81 -1.10 -8.46
CA ALA A 2 17.48 -1.33 -7.05
C ALA A 2 17.80 -0.08 -6.20
N ILE A 3 16.91 0.22 -5.26
CA ILE A 3 16.89 1.38 -4.38
C ILE A 3 17.02 0.83 -2.97
N ASN A 4 18.15 1.06 -2.32
CA ASN A 4 18.29 0.72 -0.90
C ASN A 4 17.45 1.69 -0.06
N ILE A 5 16.65 1.21 0.90
CA ILE A 5 15.85 2.06 1.79
C ILE A 5 16.71 2.98 2.68
N CYS A 6 17.96 2.58 2.94
CA CYS A 6 18.94 3.35 3.69
C CYS A 6 19.98 4.01 2.76
N PRO A 7 20.58 5.15 3.17
CA PRO A 7 20.16 6.01 4.28
C PRO A 7 18.81 6.70 3.97
N THR A 8 18.25 7.35 4.99
CA THR A 8 17.00 8.13 4.85
C THR A 8 17.12 9.16 3.72
N ARG A 9 16.20 9.08 2.75
CA ARG A 9 16.22 9.97 1.58
C ARG A 9 14.84 10.12 0.93
N GLU A 10 14.80 11.00 -0.06
CA GLU A 10 13.64 11.23 -0.91
C GLU A 10 13.97 10.96 -2.37
N ILE A 11 13.02 10.38 -3.11
CA ILE A 11 13.12 10.11 -4.54
C ILE A 11 11.84 10.52 -5.27
N THR A 12 11.95 10.69 -6.58
CA THR A 12 10.83 11.08 -7.46
C THR A 12 10.63 10.11 -8.63
N THR A 13 11.25 8.93 -8.61
CA THR A 13 11.08 7.94 -9.67
C THR A 13 9.68 7.33 -9.63
N SER A 14 9.11 7.08 -10.82
CA SER A 14 7.77 6.51 -10.99
C SER A 14 7.73 4.98 -10.89
N SER A 15 8.89 4.34 -10.78
CA SER A 15 9.00 2.93 -10.48
C SER A 15 10.36 2.63 -9.87
N GLY A 16 10.47 1.46 -9.27
CA GLY A 16 11.74 0.98 -8.74
C GLY A 16 11.58 -0.29 -7.92
N GLN A 17 12.71 -0.90 -7.59
CA GLN A 17 12.79 -2.03 -6.69
C GLN A 17 13.43 -1.55 -5.39
N ILE A 18 12.76 -1.69 -4.25
CA ILE A 18 13.21 -1.21 -2.94
C ILE A 18 13.60 -2.41 -2.10
N ARG A 19 14.78 -2.32 -1.46
CA ARG A 19 15.33 -3.40 -0.65
C ARG A 19 15.74 -2.90 0.73
N SER A 20 15.69 -3.80 1.71
CA SER A 20 16.40 -3.65 2.99
C SER A 20 17.90 -3.45 2.73
N PRO A 21 18.63 -2.80 3.66
CA PRO A 21 20.09 -2.76 3.58
C PRO A 21 20.66 -4.18 3.52
N ASN A 22 21.73 -4.36 2.74
CA ASN A 22 22.48 -5.60 2.55
C ASN A 22 21.74 -6.76 1.84
N TYR A 23 20.45 -6.62 1.50
CA TYR A 23 19.69 -7.67 0.81
C TYR A 23 20.45 -8.22 -0.42
N PRO A 24 20.58 -9.56 -0.58
CA PRO A 24 19.85 -10.61 0.12
C PRO A 24 20.46 -11.09 1.45
N SER A 25 21.56 -10.49 1.90
CA SER A 25 22.11 -10.74 3.24
C SER A 25 21.29 -10.02 4.31
N ASN A 26 21.52 -10.38 5.58
CA ASN A 26 20.75 -9.85 6.68
C ASN A 26 20.94 -8.34 6.85
N TYR A 27 19.86 -7.65 7.23
CA TYR A 27 19.92 -6.24 7.61
C TYR A 27 20.75 -6.05 8.89
N SER A 28 21.05 -4.80 9.25
CA SER A 28 21.73 -4.48 10.51
C SER A 28 20.70 -4.21 11.62
N SER A 29 21.03 -4.60 12.85
CA SER A 29 20.29 -4.19 14.05
C SER A 29 20.34 -2.67 14.26
N ASN A 30 19.38 -2.14 15.01
CA ASN A 30 19.21 -0.73 15.37
C ASN A 30 19.10 0.21 14.16
N THR A 31 18.46 -0.26 13.09
CA THR A 31 18.23 0.52 11.88
C THR A 31 16.95 1.35 12.03
N ASP A 32 17.02 2.66 11.75
CA ASP A 32 15.84 3.51 11.50
C ASP A 32 16.07 4.27 10.19
N CYS A 33 15.45 3.79 9.11
CA CYS A 33 15.56 4.38 7.78
C CYS A 33 14.20 4.74 7.21
N THR A 34 14.13 5.90 6.58
CA THR A 34 12.91 6.39 5.93
C THR A 34 13.17 6.74 4.47
N LEU A 35 12.44 6.11 3.55
CA LEU A 35 12.42 6.45 2.14
C LEU A 35 11.09 7.12 1.79
N LYS A 36 11.16 8.35 1.30
CA LYS A 36 9.99 9.09 0.81
C LYS A 36 9.97 9.10 -0.72
N ILE A 37 8.83 8.79 -1.31
CA ILE A 37 8.63 8.79 -2.75
C ILE A 37 7.57 9.84 -3.07
N LYS A 38 7.96 10.87 -3.83
CA LYS A 38 7.06 11.94 -4.27
C LYS A 38 6.71 11.76 -5.75
N GLN A 39 5.43 11.92 -6.05
CA GLN A 39 4.86 11.90 -7.39
C GLN A 39 3.95 13.13 -7.59
N PRO A 40 3.55 13.43 -8.85
CA PRO A 40 2.48 14.38 -9.12
C PRO A 40 1.20 14.04 -8.35
N LEU A 41 0.33 15.04 -8.18
CA LEU A 41 -1.01 14.82 -7.62
C LEU A 41 -1.78 13.75 -8.40
N ASP A 42 -2.80 13.19 -7.76
CA ASP A 42 -3.63 12.13 -8.35
C ASP A 42 -2.80 10.92 -8.81
N THR A 43 -1.78 10.50 -8.07
CA THR A 43 -0.98 9.32 -8.42
C THR A 43 -1.29 8.15 -7.49
N ASN A 44 -1.53 6.98 -8.07
CA ASN A 44 -1.61 5.72 -7.35
C ASN A 44 -0.26 4.98 -7.41
N PHE A 45 0.14 4.40 -6.28
CA PHE A 45 1.30 3.54 -6.14
C PHE A 45 0.86 2.09 -5.98
N THR A 46 1.35 1.19 -6.82
CA THR A 46 1.20 -0.26 -6.62
C THR A 46 2.47 -0.81 -6.01
N PHE A 47 2.36 -1.56 -4.92
CA PHE A 47 3.47 -2.24 -4.26
C PHE A 47 3.32 -3.75 -4.38
N THR A 48 4.42 -4.42 -4.73
CA THR A 48 4.48 -5.88 -4.87
C THR A 48 5.71 -6.40 -4.16
N PHE A 49 5.53 -7.22 -3.12
CA PHE A 49 6.62 -7.87 -2.43
C PHE A 49 7.09 -9.11 -3.19
N THR A 50 8.39 -9.23 -3.40
CA THR A 50 9.03 -10.48 -3.81
C THR A 50 9.42 -11.32 -2.58
N LYS A 51 9.88 -10.66 -1.51
CA LYS A 51 10.25 -11.31 -0.25
C LYS A 51 9.99 -10.38 0.93
N LEU A 52 9.54 -10.95 2.03
CA LEU A 52 9.48 -10.35 3.36
C LEU A 52 10.07 -11.36 4.36
N ASP A 53 10.89 -10.89 5.28
CA ASP A 53 11.56 -11.68 6.31
C ASP A 53 12.12 -10.75 7.39
N PHE A 54 11.30 -10.49 8.40
CA PHE A 54 11.63 -9.68 9.57
C PHE A 54 11.42 -10.49 10.85
N GLU A 55 12.14 -10.12 11.91
CA GLU A 55 11.89 -10.67 13.23
C GLU A 55 10.46 -10.34 13.73
N SER A 56 9.74 -11.39 14.14
CA SER A 56 8.42 -11.29 14.77
C SER A 56 8.27 -12.34 15.87
N ASP A 57 7.30 -12.14 16.76
CA ASP A 57 6.96 -13.13 17.76
C ASP A 57 6.46 -14.43 17.10
N HIS A 58 6.95 -15.57 17.58
CA HIS A 58 6.59 -16.87 17.01
C HIS A 58 5.17 -17.32 17.40
N ASN A 59 4.63 -16.77 18.49
CA ASN A 59 3.31 -17.11 19.01
C ASN A 59 2.24 -16.07 18.65
N ASP A 60 2.64 -14.91 18.14
CA ASP A 60 1.75 -13.81 17.75
C ASP A 60 2.29 -13.10 16.50
N GLU A 61 1.71 -13.42 15.33
CA GLU A 61 2.10 -12.84 14.04
C GLU A 61 1.87 -11.32 13.95
N PHE A 62 1.06 -10.73 14.84
CA PHE A 62 0.82 -9.29 14.88
C PHE A 62 1.87 -8.54 15.70
N LYS A 63 2.66 -9.26 16.49
CA LYS A 63 3.71 -8.70 17.34
C LYS A 63 5.04 -8.67 16.59
N CYS A 64 5.31 -7.51 15.99
CA CYS A 64 6.55 -7.24 15.27
C CYS A 64 7.63 -6.65 16.19
N TYR A 65 8.82 -7.23 16.18
CA TYR A 65 10.04 -6.61 16.74
C TYR A 65 10.66 -5.69 15.68
N ASP A 66 10.90 -6.25 14.50
CA ASP A 66 11.37 -5.54 13.31
C ASP A 66 10.24 -5.36 12.31
N TYR A 67 10.21 -4.23 11.60
CA TYR A 67 9.11 -3.96 10.68
C TYR A 67 9.40 -2.93 9.60
N LEU A 68 8.59 -3.02 8.55
CA LEU A 68 8.41 -2.01 7.52
C LEU A 68 7.01 -1.40 7.61
N ILE A 69 6.90 -0.08 7.68
CA ILE A 69 5.65 0.65 7.52
C ILE A 69 5.64 1.34 6.17
N ILE A 70 4.58 1.15 5.40
CA ILE A 70 4.33 1.87 4.15
C ILE A 70 3.07 2.72 4.34
N SER A 71 3.21 4.03 4.17
CA SER A 71 2.17 5.01 4.49
C SER A 71 1.95 6.00 3.35
N GLY A 72 0.68 6.24 3.01
CA GLY A 72 0.27 7.10 1.91
C GLY A 72 -1.24 7.30 1.91
N GLY A 73 -1.76 7.83 3.02
CA GLY A 73 -3.19 8.03 3.30
C GLY A 73 -3.72 7.01 4.29
N SER A 74 -3.51 5.74 3.97
CA SER A 74 -3.54 4.64 4.93
C SER A 74 -2.12 4.15 5.24
N SER A 75 -1.95 3.45 6.36
CA SER A 75 -0.68 2.85 6.77
C SER A 75 -0.82 1.34 6.88
N LYS A 76 0.15 0.61 6.32
CA LYS A 76 0.30 -0.84 6.50
C LYS A 76 1.63 -1.13 7.17
N LYS A 77 1.62 -1.99 8.19
CA LYS A 77 2.81 -2.48 8.90
C LYS A 77 3.05 -3.93 8.49
N PHE A 78 4.29 -4.28 8.20
CA PHE A 78 4.71 -5.60 7.75
C PHE A 78 5.88 -6.10 8.60
N CYS A 79 5.81 -7.36 9.03
CA CYS A 79 6.88 -8.09 9.71
C CYS A 79 6.71 -9.61 9.50
N GLY A 80 7.58 -10.42 10.09
CA GLY A 80 7.57 -11.87 9.87
C GLY A 80 8.04 -12.24 8.46
N ASN A 81 7.72 -13.45 8.02
CA ASN A 81 8.21 -14.02 6.76
C ASN A 81 7.12 -14.28 5.69
N THR A 82 5.89 -13.81 5.94
CA THR A 82 4.77 -14.00 5.03
C THR A 82 4.72 -12.87 4.01
N THR A 83 4.89 -13.22 2.72
CA THR A 83 4.79 -12.24 1.63
C THR A 83 3.36 -11.75 1.48
N PRO A 84 3.08 -10.44 1.65
CA PRO A 84 1.73 -9.90 1.49
C PRO A 84 1.29 -9.89 0.02
N ALA A 85 -0.01 -9.93 -0.20
CA ALA A 85 -0.58 -9.68 -1.52
C ALA A 85 -0.25 -8.25 -2.00
N PRO A 86 -0.18 -8.01 -3.32
CA PRO A 86 -0.04 -6.65 -3.86
C PRO A 86 -1.12 -5.72 -3.31
N PHE A 87 -0.77 -4.45 -3.18
CA PHE A 87 -1.70 -3.42 -2.74
C PHE A 87 -1.38 -2.07 -3.37
N VAL A 88 -2.40 -1.20 -3.37
CA VAL A 88 -2.31 0.16 -3.91
C VAL A 88 -2.51 1.22 -2.83
N LEU A 89 -1.79 2.33 -2.94
CA LEU A 89 -1.96 3.56 -2.15
C LEU A 89 -2.18 4.76 -3.08
N GLY A 90 -3.15 5.63 -2.79
CA GLY A 90 -3.55 6.72 -3.69
C GLY A 90 -3.16 8.13 -3.27
N LEU A 91 -2.09 8.30 -2.47
CA LEU A 91 -1.51 9.62 -2.23
C LEU A 91 -0.29 9.86 -3.13
N ASN A 92 -0.10 11.11 -3.51
CA ASN A 92 1.04 11.57 -4.29
C ASN A 92 2.38 11.50 -3.53
N VAL A 93 2.33 11.23 -2.23
CA VAL A 93 3.51 11.04 -1.39
C VAL A 93 3.34 9.76 -0.59
N VAL A 94 4.24 8.80 -0.79
CA VAL A 94 4.32 7.57 -0.01
C VAL A 94 5.61 7.56 0.79
N THR A 95 5.53 7.15 2.07
CA THR A 95 6.67 7.02 2.97
C THR A 95 6.81 5.57 3.40
N LEU A 96 7.99 5.00 3.17
CA LEU A 96 8.42 3.70 3.66
C LEU A 96 9.36 3.93 4.84
N LYS A 97 9.07 3.34 6.00
CA LYS A 97 9.90 3.41 7.20
C LYS A 97 10.23 2.01 7.69
N MET A 98 11.53 1.69 7.74
CA MET A 98 12.05 0.44 8.32
C MET A 98 12.62 0.73 9.69
N VAL A 99 12.25 -0.08 10.68
CA VAL A 99 12.78 -0.02 12.05
C VAL A 99 13.19 -1.43 12.48
N THR A 100 14.39 -1.56 13.04
CA THR A 100 14.88 -2.81 13.64
C THR A 100 15.39 -2.60 15.05
N ASP A 101 15.32 -3.65 15.88
CA ASP A 101 15.80 -3.64 17.26
C ASP A 101 17.27 -4.08 17.38
N GLY A 102 17.73 -4.34 18.61
CA GLY A 102 19.12 -4.67 18.90
C GLY A 102 19.54 -6.13 18.67
N SER A 103 18.65 -6.99 18.16
CA SER A 103 18.88 -8.43 18.04
C SER A 103 18.18 -9.07 16.83
N ILE A 104 18.56 -10.32 16.53
CA ILE A 104 17.96 -11.23 15.53
C ILE A 104 17.69 -10.57 14.16
N GLU A 105 18.75 -10.43 13.37
CA GLU A 105 18.62 -9.94 12.01
C GLU A 105 18.21 -11.05 11.02
N GLN A 106 17.33 -10.69 10.08
CA GLN A 106 16.85 -11.54 8.99
C GLN A 106 17.16 -10.93 7.63
N SER A 107 16.74 -11.56 6.52
CA SER A 107 17.04 -11.05 5.17
C SER A 107 16.34 -9.73 4.83
N GLY A 108 15.26 -9.37 5.53
CA GLY A 108 14.53 -8.11 5.36
C GLY A 108 13.50 -8.18 4.25
N PHE A 109 13.58 -7.29 3.25
CA PHE A 109 12.59 -7.26 2.19
C PHE A 109 13.16 -6.92 0.82
N ASP A 110 12.49 -7.42 -0.21
CA ASP A 110 12.63 -7.00 -1.60
C ASP A 110 11.23 -6.79 -2.16
N LEU A 111 10.94 -5.55 -2.55
CA LEU A 111 9.65 -5.18 -3.12
C LEU A 111 9.86 -4.30 -4.34
N SER A 112 8.87 -4.25 -5.23
CA SER A 112 8.82 -3.28 -6.31
C SER A 112 7.64 -2.34 -6.14
N PHE A 113 7.77 -1.15 -6.70
CA PHE A 113 6.68 -0.22 -6.84
C PHE A 113 6.59 0.33 -8.26
N THR A 114 5.37 0.65 -8.67
CA THR A 114 5.07 1.42 -9.89
C THR A 114 4.02 2.46 -9.58
N THR A 115 4.03 3.55 -10.34
CA THR A 115 3.10 4.65 -10.15
C THR A 115 2.29 4.87 -11.41
N VAL A 116 0.99 5.11 -11.26
CA VAL A 116 0.10 5.48 -12.34
C VAL A 116 -0.57 6.79 -11.99
N GLN A 117 -0.36 7.82 -12.83
CA GLN A 117 -1.14 9.04 -12.75
C GLN A 117 -2.60 8.72 -13.09
N THR A 118 -3.48 9.11 -12.20
CA THR A 118 -4.93 8.96 -12.30
C THR A 118 -5.61 10.23 -12.84
N THR A 119 -4.81 11.21 -13.26
CA THR A 119 -5.29 12.36 -14.03
C THR A 119 -5.95 11.89 -15.33
N GLY A 120 -7.19 12.29 -15.56
CA GLY A 120 -7.95 11.84 -16.73
C GLY A 120 -8.64 10.48 -16.58
N LEU A 121 -8.61 9.88 -15.39
CA LEU A 121 -9.53 8.76 -15.10
C LEU A 121 -10.98 9.21 -15.21
N PRO A 122 -11.91 8.28 -15.54
CA PRO A 122 -13.34 8.53 -15.47
C PRO A 122 -13.73 9.10 -14.10
N PRO A 123 -14.79 9.92 -14.03
CA PRO A 123 -15.35 10.39 -12.77
C PRO A 123 -15.55 9.22 -11.80
N ALA A 124 -15.22 9.46 -10.52
CA ALA A 124 -15.40 8.45 -9.50
C ALA A 124 -16.88 8.02 -9.45
N VAL A 125 -17.10 6.71 -9.33
CA VAL A 125 -18.44 6.12 -9.34
C VAL A 125 -18.96 6.06 -7.91
N SER A 126 -20.06 6.77 -7.64
CA SER A 126 -20.80 6.60 -6.39
C SER A 126 -21.30 5.16 -6.27
N VAL A 127 -21.07 4.53 -5.10
CA VAL A 127 -21.59 3.18 -4.77
C VAL A 127 -23.10 3.16 -4.51
N CYS A 128 -23.73 4.34 -4.39
CA CYS A 128 -25.18 4.50 -4.21
C CYS A 128 -25.81 5.28 -5.40
N PRO A 129 -27.03 4.91 -5.84
CA PRO A 129 -27.77 3.70 -5.45
C PRO A 129 -27.06 2.43 -5.92
N THR A 130 -27.59 1.25 -5.57
CA THR A 130 -27.00 -0.03 -5.98
C THR A 130 -26.73 -0.07 -7.49
N ARG A 131 -25.51 -0.43 -7.88
CA ARG A 131 -25.00 -0.37 -9.26
C ARG A 131 -24.23 -1.64 -9.63
N SER A 132 -24.19 -1.93 -10.93
CA SER A 132 -23.31 -2.93 -11.53
C SER A 132 -22.49 -2.29 -12.65
N ILE A 133 -21.18 -2.52 -12.67
CA ILE A 133 -20.28 -1.99 -13.70
C ILE A 133 -19.31 -3.07 -14.17
N THR A 134 -18.90 -2.99 -15.44
CA THR A 134 -17.81 -3.80 -16.00
C THR A 134 -16.56 -2.92 -16.12
N PRO A 135 -15.56 -3.04 -15.23
CA PRO A 135 -14.37 -2.19 -15.29
C PRO A 135 -13.57 -2.41 -16.59
N SER A 136 -13.32 -1.34 -17.33
CA SER A 136 -12.50 -1.35 -18.56
C SER A 136 -11.11 -0.75 -18.37
N ALA A 137 -10.91 0.03 -17.30
CA ALA A 137 -9.67 0.66 -16.90
C ALA A 137 -9.65 0.85 -15.38
N ILE A 138 -8.56 1.40 -14.85
CA ILE A 138 -8.49 1.85 -13.45
C ILE A 138 -9.59 2.89 -13.22
N GLY A 139 -10.30 2.78 -12.11
CA GLY A 139 -11.38 3.68 -11.73
C GLY A 139 -11.41 3.91 -10.23
N ARG A 140 -12.16 4.93 -9.80
CA ARG A 140 -12.38 5.23 -8.38
C ARG A 140 -13.84 5.00 -8.03
N VAL A 141 -14.08 4.58 -6.80
CA VAL A 141 -15.43 4.46 -6.23
C VAL A 141 -15.48 5.24 -4.93
N HIS A 142 -16.65 5.79 -4.60
CA HIS A 142 -16.82 6.60 -3.39
C HIS A 142 -18.21 6.41 -2.75
N SER A 143 -18.31 6.71 -1.46
CA SER A 143 -19.59 6.82 -0.75
C SER A 143 -20.40 8.02 -1.26
N PRO A 144 -21.75 7.98 -1.18
CA PRO A 144 -22.57 9.12 -1.57
C PRO A 144 -22.22 10.33 -0.68
N GLY A 145 -22.12 11.50 -1.30
CA GLY A 145 -21.76 12.73 -0.59
C GLY A 145 -20.27 12.91 -0.33
N PHE A 146 -19.40 11.94 -0.67
CA PHE A 146 -17.94 12.14 -0.54
C PHE A 146 -17.50 13.38 -1.35
N ALA A 147 -16.73 14.34 -0.81
CA ALA A 147 -15.86 14.29 0.38
C ALA A 147 -16.51 14.65 1.75
N ASP A 148 -17.82 14.84 1.79
CA ASP A 148 -18.57 15.12 3.02
C ASP A 148 -19.11 13.83 3.68
N ASN A 149 -19.87 13.99 4.76
CA ASN A 149 -20.53 12.89 5.46
C ASN A 149 -21.60 12.23 4.59
N TYR A 150 -21.60 10.91 4.57
CA TYR A 150 -22.66 10.12 3.94
C TYR A 150 -23.96 10.18 4.77
N GLY A 151 -25.10 10.02 4.11
CA GLY A 151 -26.42 10.00 4.76
C GLY A 151 -26.66 8.80 5.67
N ALA A 152 -27.65 8.90 6.57
CA ALA A 152 -28.06 7.79 7.43
C ALA A 152 -28.86 6.73 6.68
N ASN A 153 -28.87 5.49 7.22
CA ASN A 153 -29.70 4.37 6.75
C ASN A 153 -29.49 3.96 5.28
N LEU A 154 -28.27 4.12 4.77
CA LEU A 154 -27.91 3.70 3.42
C LEU A 154 -27.70 2.19 3.33
N ASN A 155 -28.29 1.56 2.32
CA ASN A 155 -28.03 0.17 1.94
C ASN A 155 -27.58 0.13 0.48
N CYS A 156 -26.27 0.24 0.27
CA CYS A 156 -25.69 0.40 -1.06
C CYS A 156 -24.82 -0.79 -1.43
N LYS A 157 -24.88 -1.17 -2.70
CA LYS A 157 -24.10 -2.28 -3.25
C LYS A 157 -23.53 -1.91 -4.60
N LEU A 158 -22.23 -2.11 -4.78
CA LEU A 158 -21.58 -2.07 -6.09
C LEU A 158 -21.18 -3.47 -6.49
N THR A 159 -21.64 -3.92 -7.66
CA THR A 159 -21.23 -5.19 -8.28
C THR A 159 -20.23 -4.89 -9.38
N LEU A 160 -19.08 -5.58 -9.37
CA LEU A 160 -18.08 -5.49 -10.42
C LEU A 160 -18.19 -6.74 -11.29
N ASP A 161 -18.65 -6.56 -12.53
CA ASP A 161 -18.76 -7.62 -13.52
C ASP A 161 -17.41 -7.80 -14.20
N VAL A 162 -16.61 -8.76 -13.72
CA VAL A 162 -15.25 -9.01 -14.21
C VAL A 162 -15.26 -10.10 -15.27
N PRO A 163 -14.75 -9.86 -16.50
CA PRO A 163 -14.69 -10.88 -17.54
C PRO A 163 -13.87 -12.12 -17.12
N SER A 164 -14.20 -13.28 -17.69
CA SER A 164 -13.49 -14.53 -17.42
C SER A 164 -11.98 -14.38 -17.60
N LYS A 165 -11.21 -14.95 -16.67
CA LYS A 165 -9.73 -14.89 -16.59
C LYS A 165 -9.16 -13.50 -16.29
N LYS A 166 -9.97 -12.57 -15.78
CA LYS A 166 -9.49 -11.31 -15.20
C LYS A 166 -9.79 -11.26 -13.71
N ALA A 167 -9.03 -10.45 -12.99
CA ALA A 167 -9.26 -10.13 -11.59
C ALA A 167 -9.26 -8.60 -11.42
N VAL A 168 -9.97 -8.11 -10.42
CA VAL A 168 -9.92 -6.71 -9.99
C VAL A 168 -9.24 -6.65 -8.64
N GLU A 169 -8.26 -5.78 -8.53
CA GLU A 169 -7.64 -5.43 -7.25
C GLU A 169 -8.35 -4.19 -6.69
N ILE A 170 -8.85 -4.29 -5.45
CA ILE A 170 -9.51 -3.18 -4.75
C ILE A 170 -8.56 -2.64 -3.69
N SER A 171 -8.41 -1.31 -3.68
CA SER A 171 -7.63 -0.60 -2.68
C SER A 171 -8.44 0.53 -2.06
N TYR A 172 -8.07 0.91 -0.84
CA TYR A 172 -8.75 1.95 -0.07
C TYR A 172 -7.81 3.14 0.09
N ASN A 173 -8.16 4.26 -0.55
CA ASN A 173 -7.42 5.51 -0.40
C ASN A 173 -7.82 6.24 0.89
N PHE A 174 -9.12 6.32 1.14
CA PHE A 174 -9.71 6.93 2.34
C PHE A 174 -10.82 6.00 2.87
N TYR A 175 -10.83 5.79 4.18
CA TYR A 175 -11.82 4.95 4.83
C TYR A 175 -12.18 5.52 6.19
N HIS A 176 -13.43 5.94 6.35
CA HIS A 176 -13.97 6.42 7.61
C HIS A 176 -15.45 6.05 7.70
N ILE A 177 -15.79 5.17 8.65
CA ILE A 177 -17.17 4.80 8.96
C ILE A 177 -17.47 5.10 10.43
N GLY A 178 -18.65 5.64 10.70
CA GLY A 178 -19.13 5.90 12.06
C GLY A 178 -19.23 4.61 12.87
N ARG A 179 -18.84 4.67 14.15
CA ARG A 179 -19.08 3.59 15.10
C ARG A 179 -20.54 3.60 15.54
N LYS A 180 -21.12 2.41 15.73
CA LYS A 180 -22.38 2.25 16.48
C LYS A 180 -22.10 2.32 17.97
#